data_AF-N6Z7J6-F1
#
_entry.id   AF-N6Z7J6-F1
#
_cell.length_a   1.000
_cell.length_b   1.000
_cell.length_c   1.000
_cell.angle_alpha   90.00
_cell.angle_beta   90.00
_cell.angle_gamma   90.00
#
_symmetry.space_group_name_H-M   'P 1'
#
loop_
_entity.id
_entity.type
_entity.pdbx_description
1 polymer ?
#
loop_
_entity_poly.entity_id
_entity_poly.type
_entity_poly.pdbx_seq_one_letter_code
_entity_poly.pdbx_strand_id
1 'polypeptide(L)' 'MSAFRYRAFDLQGTPSTGVIEADSGRAARSALRERGLHPVEVIDLGQQARTAAERPGWLAR' A
#
# COMPACT_ATOMS: atom_id res chain seq x y z
N MET A 1 6.35 10.94 -1.74
CA MET A 1 6.00 9.62 -2.29
C MET A 1 6.28 8.54 -1.24
N SER A 2 5.30 7.67 -1.00
CA SER A 2 5.39 6.52 -0.10
C SER A 2 5.33 5.23 -0.90
N ALA A 3 5.91 4.15 -0.37
CA ALA A 3 5.83 2.83 -0.96
C ALA A 3 4.57 2.08 -0.49
N PHE A 4 3.83 1.49 -1.42
CA PHE A 4 2.64 0.69 -1.16
C PHE A 4 2.80 -0.73 -1.67
N ARG A 5 2.63 -1.73 -0.80
CA ARG A 5 2.47 -3.12 -1.25
C ARG A 5 1.05 -3.32 -1.77
N TYR A 6 0.91 -3.96 -2.92
CA TYR A 6 -0.39 -4.27 -3.50
C TYR A 6 -0.58 -5.75 -3.78
N ARG A 7 -1.85 -6.18 -3.71
CA ARG A 7 -2.37 -7.39 -4.36
C ARG A 7 -3.50 -6.99 -5.28
N ALA A 8 -3.47 -7.48 -6.50
CA ALA A 8 -4.43 -7.19 -7.55
C ALA A 8 -4.64 -8.42 -8.44
N PHE A 9 -5.65 -8.35 -9.29
CA PHE A 9 -5.89 -9.33 -10.35
C PHE A 9 -5.98 -8.62 -11.69
N ASP A 10 -5.53 -9.23 -12.78
CA ASP A 10 -5.86 -8.75 -14.12
C ASP A 10 -7.31 -9.11 -14.50
N LEU A 11 -7.71 -8.73 -15.72
CA LEU A 11 -9.04 -9.04 -16.27
C LEU A 11 -9.27 -10.55 -16.49
N GLN A 12 -8.21 -11.34 -16.57
CA GLN A 12 -8.24 -12.79 -16.72
C GLN A 12 -8.29 -13.51 -15.36
N GLY A 13 -8.20 -12.77 -14.26
CA GLY A 13 -8.15 -13.33 -12.90
C GLY A 13 -6.74 -13.78 -12.48
N THR A 14 -5.70 -13.42 -13.23
CA THR A 14 -4.31 -13.72 -12.85
C THR A 14 -3.90 -12.83 -11.68
N PRO A 15 -3.41 -13.41 -10.57
CA PRO A 15 -2.93 -12.62 -9.44
C PRO A 15 -1.65 -11.85 -9.80
N SER A 16 -1.60 -10.58 -9.38
CA SER A 16 -0.45 -9.69 -9.51
C SER A 16 -0.17 -9.05 -8.15
N THR A 17 1.08 -9.12 -7.70
CA THR A 17 1.50 -8.55 -6.41
C THR A 17 2.82 -7.82 -6.58
N GLY A 18 3.04 -6.79 -5.78
CA GLY A 18 4.28 -6.02 -5.84
C GLY A 18 4.26 -4.79 -4.96
N VAL A 19 5.19 -3.89 -5.22
CA VAL A 19 5.29 -2.59 -4.57
C VAL A 19 5.16 -1.51 -5.64
N ILE A 20 4.46 -0.43 -5.31
CA ILE A 20 4.32 0.76 -6.15
C ILE A 20 4.54 2.01 -5.30
N GLU A 21 5.23 3.00 -5.85
CA GLU A 21 5.36 4.30 -5.22
C GLU A 21 4.21 5.21 -5.64
N ALA A 22 3.62 5.91 -4.67
CA ALA A 22 2.55 6.85 -4.92
C ALA A 22 2.48 7.91 -3.81
N ASP A 23 1.77 9.01 -4.08
CA ASP A 23 1.55 10.06 -3.07
C ASP A 23 0.44 9.71 -2.07
N SER A 24 -0.43 8.76 -2.41
CA SER A 24 -1.46 8.26 -1.52
C SER A 24 -1.94 6.87 -1.94
N GLY A 25 -2.63 6.16 -1.03
CA GLY A 25 -3.27 4.89 -1.37
C GLY A 25 -4.33 5.03 -2.48
N ARG A 26 -4.97 6.20 -2.61
CA ARG A 26 -5.88 6.50 -3.74
C ARG A 26 -5.11 6.55 -5.06
N ALA A 27 -3.99 7.26 -5.09
CA ALA A 27 -3.13 7.37 -6.28
C ALA A 27 -2.55 6.00 -6.69
N ALA A 28 -2.06 5.20 -5.72
CA ALA A 28 -1.60 3.84 -5.97
C ALA A 28 -2.68 2.97 -6.63
N ARG A 29 -3.94 3.05 -6.15
CA ARG A 29 -5.06 2.32 -6.74
C ARG A 29 -5.47 2.82 -8.13
N SER A 30 -5.28 4.11 -8.44
CA SER A 30 -5.53 4.65 -9.80
C SER A 30 -4.51 4.09 -10.78
N ALA A 31 -3.22 4.20 -10.43
CA ALA A 31 -2.13 3.69 -11.25
C ALA A 31 -2.24 2.18 -11.53
N LEU A 32 -2.72 1.38 -10.56
CA LEU A 32 -3.00 -0.05 -10.79
C LEU A 32 -4.14 -0.27 -11.79
N ARG A 33 -5.23 0.51 -11.71
CA ARG A 33 -6.35 0.42 -12.66
C ARG A 33 -5.97 0.84 -14.08
N GLU A 34 -5.16 1.89 -14.20
CA GLU A 34 -4.60 2.34 -15.49
C GLU A 34 -3.72 1.26 -16.15
N ARG A 35 -3.12 0.37 -15.35
CA ARG A 35 -2.36 -0.81 -15.81
C ARG A 35 -3.24 -2.03 -16.10
N GLY A 36 -4.57 -1.90 -16.05
CA GLY A 36 -5.51 -3.01 -16.24
C GLY A 36 -5.59 -3.97 -15.05
N LEU A 37 -5.09 -3.56 -13.88
CA LEU A 37 -5.13 -4.36 -12.66
C LEU A 37 -6.28 -3.90 -11.76
N HIS A 38 -6.95 -4.87 -11.13
CA HIS A 38 -8.00 -4.69 -10.15
C HIS A 38 -7.44 -4.89 -8.73
N PRO A 39 -7.08 -3.82 -8.01
CA PRO A 39 -6.50 -3.93 -6.68
C PRO A 39 -7.52 -4.41 -5.65
N VAL A 40 -7.19 -5.49 -4.95
CA VAL A 40 -7.96 -6.02 -3.80
C VAL A 40 -7.36 -5.59 -2.47
N GLU A 41 -6.06 -5.27 -2.45
CA GLU A 41 -5.36 -4.80 -1.26
C GLU A 41 -4.26 -3.81 -1.65
N VAL A 42 -4.15 -2.71 -0.89
CA VAL A 42 -3.08 -1.72 -1.02
C VAL A 42 -2.70 -1.26 0.39
N ILE A 43 -1.48 -1.58 0.83
CA ILE A 43 -0.97 -1.34 2.17
C ILE A 43 0.18 -0.32 2.10
N ASP A 44 0.08 0.76 2.87
CA ASP A 44 1.16 1.74 3.03
C ASP A 44 2.30 1.16 3.88
N LEU A 45 3.49 1.05 3.30
CA LEU A 45 4.69 0.55 3.99
C LEU A 45 5.40 1.65 4.79
N GLY A 46 5.18 2.92 4.47
CA GLY A 46 5.80 4.06 5.17
C GLY A 46 5.02 4.54 6.39
N GLN A 47 3.71 4.28 6.46
CA GLN A 47 2.88 4.62 7.64
C GLN A 47 3.17 3.71 8.84
N GLN A 48 3.47 2.42 8.62
CA GLN A 48 3.72 1.45 9.69
C GLN A 48 4.95 1.79 10.55
N ALA A 49 5.99 2.37 9.94
CA ALA A 49 7.17 2.82 10.67
C ALA A 49 6.88 4.03 11.58
N ARG A 50 5.96 4.91 11.18
CA ARG A 50 5.63 6.14 11.91
C ARG A 50 4.78 5.87 13.16
N THR A 51 3.74 5.05 13.05
CA THR A 51 2.92 4.65 14.21
C THR A 51 3.67 3.79 15.22
N ALA A 52 4.67 3.01 14.81
CA ALA A 52 5.53 2.28 15.74
C ALA A 52 6.45 3.22 16.54
N ALA A 53 6.92 4.31 15.94
CA ALA A 53 7.78 5.30 16.57
C ALA A 53 7.01 6.29 17.48
N GLU A 54 5.70 6.43 17.29
CA GLU A 54 4.86 7.36 18.04
C GLU A 54 4.36 6.82 19.40
N ARG A 55 4.70 5.58 19.78
CA ARG A 55 4.40 5.08 21.14
C ARG A 55 5.31 5.79 22.14
N PRO A 56 4.81 6.71 22.97
CA PRO A 56 5.68 7.46 23.84
C PRO A 56 6.08 6.57 25.03
N GLY A 57 7.39 6.46 25.26
CA GLY A 57 8.00 5.52 26.22
C GLY A 57 7.62 5.69 27.70
N TRP A 58 6.67 6.57 28.04
CA TRP A 58 6.21 6.79 29.41
C TRP A 58 5.06 5.88 29.84
N LEU A 59 4.45 5.12 28.92
CA LEU A 59 3.43 4.09 29.21
C LEU A 59 4.04 2.73 29.60
N ALA A 60 5.37 2.63 29.74
CA ALA A 60 6.08 1.41 30.10
C ALA A 60 6.37 1.28 31.60
N ARG A 61 5.58 1.93 32.48
CA ARG A 61 5.83 1.91 33.93
C ARG A 61 4.58 1.67 34.75
#